data_AF-A0A0R2JRT4-F1
#
_entry.id   AF-A0A0R2JRT4-F1
#
_cell.length_a   1.000
_cell.length_b   1.000
_cell.length_c   1.000
_cell.angle_alpha   90.00
_cell.angle_beta   90.00
_cell.angle_gamma   90.00
#
_symmetry.space_group_name_H-M   'P 1'
#
loop_
_entity.id
_entity.type
_entity.pdbx_description
1 polymer ?
#
loop_
_entity_poly.entity_id
_entity_poly.type
_entity_poly.pdbx_seq_one_letter_code
_entity_poly.pdbx_strand_id
1 'polypeptide(L)'
;MTYDEIFALGRKALGSEDYDDAISNLTNAIALNPKLPFSYSFRGVAYAEQGKSVEAMADYIKVILLQYQWLLLALGAFLLIDGAYSDGSGFQNTHNKYADMLADYVLTLVDYIVAIVRHILNFIF
;
A
#
# COMPACT_ATOMS: atom_id res chain seq x y z
N MET A 1 -18.83 12.98 -14.53
CA MET A 1 -17.72 13.66 -13.85
C MET A 1 -16.41 12.95 -14.18
N THR A 2 -15.32 13.69 -14.28
CA THR A 2 -13.97 13.17 -14.51
C THR A 2 -13.35 12.64 -13.20
N TYR A 3 -12.20 11.94 -13.31
CA TYR A 3 -11.44 11.50 -12.13
C TYR A 3 -11.11 12.69 -11.22
N ASP A 4 -10.58 13.77 -11.79
CA ASP A 4 -10.11 14.93 -11.00
C ASP A 4 -11.27 15.60 -10.26
N GLU A 5 -12.45 15.69 -10.88
CA GLU A 5 -13.66 16.24 -10.26
C GLU A 5 -14.12 15.38 -9.07
N ILE A 6 -14.25 14.05 -9.26
CA ILE A 6 -14.70 13.14 -8.20
C ILE A 6 -13.66 13.04 -7.07
N PHE A 7 -12.38 13.02 -7.42
CA PHE A 7 -11.29 13.02 -6.46
C PHE A 7 -11.27 14.31 -5.63
N ALA A 8 -11.53 15.47 -6.25
CA ALA A 8 -11.66 16.73 -5.54
C ALA A 8 -12.84 16.73 -4.58
N LEU A 9 -14.00 16.15 -4.96
CA LEU A 9 -15.13 15.97 -4.04
C LEU A 9 -14.76 15.09 -2.85
N GLY A 10 -14.12 13.94 -3.08
CA GLY A 10 -13.68 13.06 -2.00
C GLY A 10 -12.72 13.74 -1.02
N ARG A 11 -11.76 14.51 -1.52
CA ARG A 11 -10.85 15.30 -0.66
C ARG A 11 -11.57 16.43 0.08
N LYS A 12 -12.55 17.06 -0.54
CA LYS A 12 -13.36 18.09 0.12
C LYS A 12 -14.17 17.50 1.27
N ALA A 13 -14.82 16.34 1.04
CA ALA A 13 -15.56 15.63 2.08
C ALA A 13 -14.67 15.24 3.26
N LEU A 14 -13.45 14.76 3.01
CA LEU A 14 -12.43 14.55 4.05
C LEU A 14 -12.14 15.81 4.87
N GLY A 15 -11.97 16.96 4.22
CA GLY A 15 -11.73 18.23 4.91
C GLY A 15 -12.94 18.75 5.68
N SER A 16 -14.13 18.19 5.45
CA SER A 16 -15.36 18.44 6.20
C SER A 16 -15.69 17.32 7.20
N GLU A 17 -14.77 16.35 7.38
CA GLU A 17 -14.95 15.18 8.24
C GLU A 17 -16.15 14.28 7.84
N ASP A 18 -16.67 14.45 6.62
CA ASP A 18 -17.70 13.59 6.06
C ASP A 18 -17.05 12.35 5.43
N TYR A 19 -16.70 11.41 6.30
CA TYR A 19 -15.92 10.25 5.91
C TYR A 19 -16.70 9.28 5.01
N ASP A 20 -18.02 9.19 5.14
CA ASP A 20 -18.85 8.31 4.30
C ASP A 20 -18.91 8.85 2.86
N ASP A 21 -19.13 10.16 2.68
CA ASP A 21 -19.09 10.78 1.37
C ASP A 21 -17.67 10.77 0.78
N ALA A 22 -16.64 10.93 1.61
CA ALA A 22 -15.26 10.78 1.19
C ALA A 22 -15.01 9.37 0.63
N ILE A 23 -15.39 8.32 1.36
CA ILE A 23 -15.21 6.92 0.95
C ILE A 23 -15.95 6.66 -0.36
N SER A 24 -17.19 7.13 -0.49
CA SER A 24 -18.01 6.96 -1.69
C SER A 24 -17.35 7.60 -2.91
N ASN A 25 -16.98 8.88 -2.82
CA ASN A 25 -16.33 9.61 -3.91
C ASN A 25 -14.96 9.02 -4.26
N LEU A 26 -14.12 8.67 -3.28
CA LEU A 26 -12.81 8.09 -3.53
C LEU A 26 -12.90 6.68 -4.12
N THR A 27 -13.94 5.91 -3.77
CA THR A 27 -14.23 4.62 -4.41
C THR A 27 -14.61 4.80 -5.87
N ASN A 28 -15.42 5.81 -6.21
CA ASN A 28 -15.72 6.16 -7.60
C ASN A 28 -14.47 6.64 -8.35
N ALA A 29 -13.60 7.43 -7.71
CA ALA A 29 -12.32 7.85 -8.30
C ALA A 29 -11.40 6.64 -8.58
N ILE A 30 -11.34 5.66 -7.68
CA ILE A 30 -10.61 4.39 -7.87
C ILE A 30 -11.18 3.61 -9.05
N ALA A 31 -12.51 3.53 -9.19
CA ALA A 31 -13.14 2.84 -10.30
C ALA A 31 -12.80 3.48 -11.66
N LEU A 32 -12.64 4.80 -11.72
CA LEU A 32 -12.21 5.52 -12.91
C LEU A 32 -10.72 5.35 -13.23
N ASN A 33 -9.86 5.41 -12.22
CA ASN A 33 -8.42 5.21 -12.40
C ASN A 33 -7.79 4.40 -11.25
N PRO A 34 -7.78 3.06 -11.37
CA PRO A 34 -7.35 2.19 -10.27
C PRO A 34 -5.82 2.15 -10.07
N LYS A 35 -5.05 2.83 -10.92
CA LYS A 35 -3.58 2.87 -10.85
C LYS A 35 -3.05 4.11 -10.12
N LEU A 36 -3.92 5.05 -9.76
CA LEU A 36 -3.51 6.25 -9.05
C LEU A 36 -3.49 6.00 -7.54
N PRO A 37 -2.32 6.09 -6.88
CA PRO A 37 -2.21 5.82 -5.45
C PRO A 37 -2.96 6.83 -4.58
N PHE A 38 -3.15 8.06 -5.05
CA PHE A 38 -3.78 9.12 -4.25
C PHE A 38 -5.18 8.75 -3.75
N SER A 39 -6.02 8.15 -4.60
CA SER A 39 -7.39 7.82 -4.19
C SER A 39 -7.44 6.75 -3.10
N TYR A 40 -6.53 5.77 -3.12
CA TYR A 40 -6.39 4.79 -2.04
C TYR A 40 -5.85 5.46 -0.77
N SER A 41 -4.86 6.35 -0.87
CA SER A 41 -4.30 7.04 0.30
C SER A 41 -5.37 7.84 1.05
N PHE A 42 -6.15 8.66 0.34
CA PHE A 42 -7.22 9.46 0.94
C PHE A 42 -8.36 8.57 1.48
N ARG A 43 -8.69 7.45 0.83
CA ARG A 43 -9.74 6.56 1.32
C ARG A 43 -9.28 5.79 2.56
N GLY A 44 -7.99 5.45 2.63
CA GLY A 44 -7.35 4.90 3.81
C GLY A 44 -7.41 5.85 5.00
N VAL A 45 -7.23 7.16 4.79
CA VAL A 45 -7.44 8.18 5.83
C VAL A 45 -8.90 8.18 6.30
N ALA A 46 -9.87 8.23 5.39
CA ALA A 46 -11.29 8.21 5.76
C ALA A 46 -11.67 6.96 6.57
N TYR A 47 -11.15 5.79 6.19
CA TYR A 47 -11.35 4.56 6.96
C TYR A 47 -10.69 4.62 8.35
N ALA A 48 -9.47 5.15 8.45
CA ALA A 48 -8.76 5.28 9.72
C ALA A 48 -9.52 6.18 10.70
N GLU A 49 -10.03 7.33 10.24
CA GLU A 49 -10.82 8.25 11.06
C GLU A 49 -12.16 7.63 11.53
N GLN A 50 -12.73 6.70 10.75
CA GLN A 50 -13.90 5.91 11.17
C GLN A 50 -13.55 4.70 12.07
N GLY A 51 -12.28 4.50 12.43
CA GLY A 51 -11.83 3.33 13.19
C GLY A 51 -11.81 2.02 12.39
N LYS A 52 -12.00 2.07 11.07
CA LYS A 52 -11.95 0.93 10.14
C LYS A 52 -10.50 0.61 9.78
N SER A 53 -9.73 0.18 10.78
CA SER A 53 -8.27 0.04 10.66
C SER A 53 -7.84 -1.01 9.63
N VAL A 54 -8.62 -2.07 9.42
CA VAL A 54 -8.30 -3.14 8.45
C VAL A 54 -8.41 -2.62 7.02
N GLU A 55 -9.49 -1.90 6.72
CA GLU A 55 -9.75 -1.29 5.42
C GLU A 55 -8.74 -0.19 5.12
N ALA A 56 -8.41 0.64 6.11
CA ALA A 56 -7.36 1.65 5.99
C ALA A 56 -6.01 1.03 5.63
N MET A 57 -5.63 -0.03 6.35
CA MET A 57 -4.38 -0.75 6.11
C MET A 57 -4.33 -1.37 4.72
N ALA A 58 -5.43 -1.96 4.26
CA ALA A 58 -5.52 -2.52 2.91
C ALA A 58 -5.28 -1.46 1.83
N ASP A 59 -5.87 -0.27 1.99
CA ASP A 59 -5.67 0.85 1.06
C ASP A 59 -4.23 1.37 1.10
N TYR A 60 -3.61 1.49 2.28
CA TYR A 60 -2.19 1.87 2.38
C TYR A 60 -1.24 0.85 1.76
N ILE A 61 -1.51 -0.44 1.92
CA ILE A 61 -0.75 -1.50 1.22
C ILE A 61 -0.90 -1.33 -0.29
N LYS A 62 -2.11 -1.02 -0.78
CA LYS A 62 -2.33 -0.80 -2.20
C LYS A 62 -1.53 0.39 -2.74
N VAL A 63 -1.40 1.46 -1.97
CA VAL A 63 -0.55 2.62 -2.30
C VAL A 63 0.91 2.20 -2.50
N ILE A 64 1.45 1.39 -1.59
CA ILE A 64 2.83 0.87 -1.67
C ILE A 64 2.97 0.01 -2.94
N LEU A 65 2.04 -0.92 -3.16
CA LEU A 65 2.09 -1.81 -4.33
C LEU A 65 2.05 -1.04 -5.66
N LEU A 66 1.28 0.05 -5.75
CA LEU A 66 1.16 0.86 -6.96
C LEU A 66 2.38 1.74 -7.21
N GLN A 67 2.96 2.34 -6.16
CA GLN A 67 4.15 3.18 -6.30
C GLN A 67 5.41 2.37 -6.59
N TYR A 68 5.51 1.18 -5.99
CA TYR A 68 6.69 0.33 -6.10
C TYR A 68 6.47 -0.88 -7.03
N GLN A 69 5.46 -0.81 -7.91
CA GLN A 69 5.09 -1.92 -8.80
C GLN A 69 6.28 -2.40 -9.67
N TRP A 70 7.06 -1.46 -10.22
CA TRP A 70 8.24 -1.80 -11.01
C TRP A 70 9.37 -2.40 -10.17
N LEU A 71 9.55 -1.95 -8.93
CA LEU A 71 10.54 -2.52 -8.00
C LEU A 71 10.18 -3.95 -7.62
N LEU A 72 8.90 -4.23 -7.32
CA LEU A 72 8.40 -5.57 -7.02
C LEU A 72 8.48 -6.49 -8.24
N LEU A 73 8.19 -5.98 -9.44
CA LEU A 73 8.31 -6.73 -10.68
C LEU A 73 9.78 -7.02 -11.04
N ALA A 74 10.67 -6.04 -10.87
CA ALA A 74 12.10 -6.20 -11.08
C ALA A 74 12.71 -7.20 -10.08
N LEU A 75 12.24 -7.20 -8.82
CA LEU A 75 12.61 -8.21 -7.82
C LEU A 75 12.09 -9.60 -8.21
N GLY A 76 10.82 -9.72 -8.61
CA GLY A 76 10.26 -11.00 -9.06
C GLY A 76 11.00 -11.55 -10.29
N ALA A 77 11.27 -10.71 -11.29
CA ALA A 77 12.06 -11.07 -12.46
C ALA A 77 13.50 -11.45 -12.08
N PHE A 78 14.12 -10.69 -11.18
CA PHE A 78 15.43 -11.02 -10.64
C PHE A 78 15.44 -12.40 -9.96
N LEU A 79 14.49 -12.71 -9.08
CA LEU A 79 14.39 -14.01 -8.40
C LEU A 79 14.14 -15.17 -9.36
N LEU A 80 13.38 -14.93 -10.44
CA LEU A 80 13.18 -15.90 -11.51
C LEU A 80 14.44 -16.10 -12.37
N ILE A 81 15.27 -15.07 -12.50
CA ILE A 81 16.55 -15.09 -13.22
C ILE A 81 17.68 -15.66 -12.34
N ASP A 82 17.64 -15.51 -11.01
CA ASP A 82 18.63 -16.04 -10.07
C ASP A 82 18.55 -17.59 -9.97
N GLY A 83 17.42 -18.18 -10.35
CA GLY A 83 17.34 -19.62 -10.67
C GLY A 83 18.08 -20.05 -11.95
N ALA A 84 18.56 -19.09 -12.77
CA ALA A 84 19.21 -19.32 -14.06
C ALA A 84 20.62 -18.65 -14.20
N TYR A 85 21.03 -17.76 -13.29
CA TYR A 85 22.30 -17.01 -13.36
C TYR A 85 23.35 -17.48 -12.34
N SER A 86 23.50 -18.80 -12.24
CA SER A 86 24.57 -19.41 -11.45
C SER A 86 25.96 -19.38 -12.12
N ASP A 87 26.21 -18.48 -13.07
CA ASP A 87 27.55 -17.98 -13.42
C ASP A 87 27.51 -16.46 -13.71
N GLY A 88 27.76 -15.57 -12.73
CA GLY A 88 29.09 -15.16 -12.27
C GLY A 88 29.62 -13.93 -13.04
N SER A 89 29.48 -12.71 -12.47
CA SER A 89 30.55 -11.67 -12.41
C SER A 89 30.15 -10.17 -12.32
N GLY A 90 28.87 -9.75 -12.25
CA GLY A 90 28.54 -8.30 -12.32
C GLY A 90 27.55 -7.71 -11.30
N PHE A 91 26.67 -8.51 -10.71
CA PHE A 91 25.47 -8.02 -9.99
C PHE A 91 25.48 -8.34 -8.47
N GLN A 92 26.36 -9.24 -8.03
CA GLN A 92 26.30 -9.90 -6.71
C GLN A 92 26.61 -9.01 -5.49
N ASN A 93 27.38 -7.92 -5.61
CA ASN A 93 27.81 -7.15 -4.43
C ASN A 93 26.89 -5.99 -4.03
N THR A 94 26.12 -5.45 -4.96
CA THR A 94 25.18 -4.34 -4.69
C THR A 94 23.77 -4.86 -4.41
N HIS A 95 23.42 -6.05 -4.92
CA HIS A 95 22.13 -6.72 -4.71
C HIS A 95 21.85 -7.07 -3.25
N ASN A 96 22.85 -7.58 -2.53
CA ASN A 96 22.67 -8.04 -1.13
C ASN A 96 22.37 -6.88 -0.16
N LYS A 97 22.96 -5.71 -0.35
CA LYS A 97 22.80 -4.58 0.59
C LYS A 97 21.40 -3.95 0.58
N TYR A 98 20.78 -3.88 -0.60
CA TYR A 98 19.46 -3.25 -0.76
C TYR A 98 18.31 -4.25 -0.54
N ALA A 99 18.52 -5.53 -0.86
CA ALA A 99 17.58 -6.60 -0.56
C ALA A 99 17.44 -6.83 0.95
N ASP A 100 18.54 -6.84 1.70
CA ASP A 100 18.51 -7.03 3.15
C ASP A 100 17.83 -5.85 3.87
N MET A 101 18.10 -4.60 3.48
CA MET A 101 17.46 -3.41 4.07
C MET A 101 15.94 -3.35 3.85
N LEU A 102 15.47 -3.75 2.66
CA LEU A 102 14.05 -3.72 2.34
C LEU A 102 13.30 -4.94 2.88
N ALA A 103 13.93 -6.11 2.92
CA ALA A 103 13.39 -7.31 3.54
C ALA A 103 13.22 -7.10 5.04
N ASP A 104 14.23 -6.58 5.74
CA ASP A 104 14.11 -6.24 7.16
C ASP A 104 13.02 -5.20 7.39
N TYR A 105 12.96 -4.14 6.57
CA TYR A 105 11.96 -3.10 6.77
C TYR A 105 10.53 -3.62 6.58
N VAL A 106 10.28 -4.43 5.55
CA VAL A 106 8.94 -4.97 5.26
C VAL A 106 8.57 -6.09 6.24
N LEU A 107 9.48 -6.99 6.60
CA LEU A 107 9.23 -8.02 7.63
C LEU A 107 8.94 -7.38 8.98
N THR A 108 9.72 -6.39 9.38
CA THR A 108 9.50 -5.68 10.65
C THR A 108 8.14 -4.97 10.64
N LEU A 109 7.76 -4.34 9.52
CA LEU A 109 6.46 -3.68 9.40
C LEU A 109 5.32 -4.70 9.48
N VAL A 110 5.44 -5.84 8.81
CA VAL A 110 4.43 -6.91 8.79
C VAL A 110 4.31 -7.57 10.17
N ASP A 111 5.43 -7.90 10.82
CA ASP A 111 5.42 -8.50 12.15
C ASP A 111 4.86 -7.54 13.21
N TYR A 112 5.21 -6.25 13.11
CA TYR A 112 4.65 -5.21 13.96
C TYR A 112 3.15 -5.05 13.78
N ILE A 113 2.67 -5.04 12.54
CA ILE A 113 1.23 -5.00 12.21
C ILE A 113 0.51 -6.24 12.76
N VAL A 114 1.06 -7.42 12.55
CA VAL A 114 0.48 -8.68 13.03
C VAL A 114 0.46 -8.73 14.55
N ALA A 115 1.50 -8.21 15.22
CA ALA A 115 1.54 -8.11 16.67
C ALA A 115 0.47 -7.15 17.21
N ILE A 116 0.30 -5.98 16.59
CA ILE A 116 -0.76 -5.02 16.94
C ILE A 116 -2.14 -5.64 16.75
N VAL A 117 -2.40 -6.27 15.60
CA VAL A 117 -3.68 -6.91 15.31
C VAL A 117 -3.98 -8.03 16.32
N ARG A 118 -3.00 -8.88 16.66
CA ARG A 118 -3.18 -9.88 17.73
C ARG A 118 -3.44 -9.24 19.08
N HIS A 119 -2.74 -8.16 19.42
CA HIS A 119 -2.92 -7.49 20.69
C HIS A 119 -4.31 -6.85 20.81
N ILE A 120 -4.80 -6.21 19.73
CA ILE A 120 -6.15 -5.63 19.67
C ILE A 120 -7.21 -6.73 19.78
N LEU A 121 -7.06 -7.85 19.05
CA LEU A 121 -8.02 -8.95 19.08
C LEU A 121 -8.06 -9.69 20.42
N ASN A 122 -6.92 -9.84 21.11
CA ASN A 122 -6.85 -10.46 22.44
C ASN A 122 -7.34 -9.55 23.58
N PHE A 123 -7.68 -8.29 23.30
CA PHE A 123 -8.24 -7.36 24.28
C PHE A 123 -9.77 -7.26 24.19
N ILE A 124 -10.37 -7.86 23.16
CA ILE A 124 -11.81 -7.79 22.84
C ILE A 124 -12.54 -9.11 23.18
N PHE A 125 -11.82 -10.16 23.59
CA PHE A 125 -12.35 -11.43 24.11
C PHE A 125 -11.66 -11.80 25.44
#